data_AF-A0A371Q3F0-F1
#
_entry.id   AF-A0A371Q3F0-F1
#
_cell.length_a   1.000
_cell.length_b   1.000
_cell.length_c   1.000
_cell.angle_alpha   90.00
_cell.angle_beta   90.00
_cell.angle_gamma   90.00
#
_symmetry.space_group_name_H-M   'P 1'
#
loop_
_entity.id
_entity.type
_entity.pdbx_description
1 polymer ?
#
loop_
_entity_poly.entity_id
_entity_poly.type
_entity_poly.pdbx_seq_one_letter_code
_entity_poly.pdbx_strand_id
1 'polypeptide(L)' 'AAPGAEADVLFVFTPGMPRFDYLRLLGRVMRGEASPQEIKESSEHFDNHYVDSPVWHAALKAMQ' A
#
# COMPACT_ATOMS: atom_id res chain seq x y z
N ALA A 1 4.40 -34.75 -9.13
CA ALA A 1 4.69 -35.15 -10.52
C ALA A 1 3.81 -36.36 -10.89
N ALA A 2 3.86 -36.82 -12.15
CA ALA A 2 3.18 -38.05 -12.57
C ALA A 2 3.64 -39.27 -11.73
N PRO A 3 2.87 -40.38 -11.67
CA PRO A 3 3.28 -41.57 -10.93
C PRO A 3 4.68 -42.06 -11.35
N GLY A 4 5.56 -42.29 -10.36
CA GLY A 4 6.94 -42.72 -10.60
C GLY A 4 7.93 -41.61 -10.96
N ALA A 5 7.50 -40.34 -10.93
CA ALA A 5 8.37 -39.20 -11.17
C ALA A 5 8.39 -38.25 -9.97
N GLU A 6 9.56 -37.71 -9.68
CA GLU A 6 9.76 -36.66 -8.68
C GLU A 6 9.60 -35.28 -9.35
N ALA A 7 9.22 -34.28 -8.56
CA ALA A 7 9.19 -32.90 -8.99
C ALA A 7 9.78 -32.03 -7.89
N ASP A 8 10.68 -31.14 -8.27
CA ASP A 8 11.22 -30.12 -7.38
C ASP A 8 10.22 -28.99 -7.23
N VAL A 9 9.94 -28.61 -5.98
CA VAL A 9 9.10 -27.46 -5.65
C VAL A 9 9.96 -26.41 -4.99
N LEU A 10 10.02 -25.23 -5.59
CA LEU A 10 10.70 -24.07 -5.03
C LEU A 10 9.69 -23.11 -4.44
N PHE A 11 9.78 -22.89 -3.12
CA PHE A 11 9.11 -21.76 -2.45
C PHE A 11 10.14 -20.68 -2.16
N VAL A 12 9.96 -19.51 -2.77
CA VAL A 12 10.77 -18.32 -2.48
C VAL A 12 9.91 -17.34 -1.69
N PHE A 13 10.26 -17.13 -0.43
CA PHE A 13 9.78 -15.98 0.33
C PHE A 13 10.70 -14.81 0.01
N THR A 14 10.38 -14.06 -1.03
CA THR A 14 10.98 -12.74 -1.20
C THR A 14 10.57 -11.89 0.01
N PRO A 15 11.39 -10.93 0.45
CA PRO A 15 10.90 -9.88 1.32
C PRO A 15 9.74 -9.24 0.56
N GLY A 16 8.50 -9.50 0.97
CA GLY A 16 7.40 -8.69 0.52
C GLY A 16 7.78 -7.25 0.88
N MET A 17 7.63 -6.32 -0.05
CA MET A 17 7.73 -4.89 0.26
C MET A 17 7.03 -4.65 1.59
N PRO A 18 7.59 -3.87 2.54
CA PRO A 18 7.06 -3.73 3.89
C PRO A 18 5.77 -2.91 3.90
N ARG A 19 4.75 -3.40 3.19
CA ARG A 19 3.43 -2.81 2.96
C ARG A 19 2.65 -2.55 4.24
N PHE A 20 3.02 -3.24 5.32
CA PHE A 20 2.50 -2.95 6.65
C PHE A 20 3.03 -1.64 7.23
N ASP A 21 4.21 -1.18 6.82
CA ASP A 21 4.78 0.09 7.28
C ASP A 21 4.01 1.28 6.71
N TYR A 22 3.51 1.17 5.49
CA TYR A 22 2.58 2.16 4.95
C TYR A 22 1.29 2.24 5.79
N LEU A 23 0.70 1.09 6.13
CA LEU A 23 -0.50 1.07 6.99
C LEU A 23 -0.23 1.63 8.39
N ARG A 24 0.96 1.38 8.95
CA ARG A 24 1.39 1.97 10.23
C ARG A 24 1.57 3.48 10.10
N LEU A 25 2.13 3.98 9.01
CA LEU A 25 2.27 5.40 8.71
C LEU A 25 0.89 6.07 8.65
N LEU A 26 -0.07 5.50 7.91
CA LEU A 26 -1.45 6.00 7.89
C LEU A 26 -2.03 6.08 9.31
N GLY A 27 -1.84 5.05 10.13
CA GLY A 27 -2.29 5.04 11.52
C GLY A 27 -1.65 6.15 12.37
N ARG A 28 -0.34 6.39 12.22
CA ARG A 28 0.37 7.49 12.92
C ARG A 28 -0.17 8.86 12.51
N VAL A 29 -0.40 9.08 11.22
CA VAL A 29 -0.98 10.35 10.72
C VAL A 29 -2.38 10.57 11.28
N MET A 30 -3.24 9.53 11.31
CA MET A 30 -4.57 9.63 11.92
C MET A 30 -4.54 9.95 13.42
N ARG A 31 -3.49 9.56 14.13
CA ARG A 31 -3.28 9.90 15.55
C ARG A 31 -2.55 11.22 15.77
N GLY A 32 -2.12 11.91 14.72
CA GLY A 32 -1.33 13.16 14.80
C GLY A 32 0.15 12.95 15.19
N GLU A 33 0.65 11.73 15.08
CA GLU A 33 2.03 11.34 15.43
C GLU A 33 3.00 11.43 14.24
N ALA A 34 2.48 11.74 13.06
CA ALA A 34 3.20 11.90 11.81
C ALA A 34 2.49 12.95 10.93
N SER A 35 3.24 13.59 10.05
CA SER A 35 2.70 14.57 9.11
C SER A 35 2.04 13.89 7.90
N PRO A 36 0.93 14.42 7.35
CA PRO A 36 0.42 14.00 6.04
C PRO A 36 1.45 14.12 4.91
N GLN A 37 2.45 14.99 5.06
CA GLN A 37 3.55 15.14 4.11
C GLN A 37 4.41 13.87 4.02
N GLU A 38 4.58 13.12 5.12
CA GLU A 38 5.32 11.84 5.13
C GLU A 38 4.66 10.80 4.23
N ILE A 39 3.31 10.80 4.12
CA ILE A 39 2.59 9.92 3.20
C ILE A 39 2.96 10.25 1.75
N LYS A 40 3.00 11.55 1.41
CA LYS A 40 3.34 12.00 0.05
C LYS A 40 4.77 11.64 -0.32
N GLU A 41 5.72 11.82 0.61
CA GLU A 41 7.12 11.48 0.40
C GLU A 41 7.35 9.97 0.28
N SER A 42 6.50 9.15 0.91
CA SER A 42 6.57 7.69 0.84
C SER A 42 6.09 7.08 -0.49
N SER A 43 5.53 7.89 -1.40
CA SER A 43 4.87 7.45 -2.64
C SER A 43 5.72 6.51 -3.50
N GLU A 44 7.00 6.85 -3.71
CA GLU A 44 7.92 6.02 -4.51
C GLU A 44 8.28 4.70 -3.81
N HIS A 45 8.34 4.71 -2.48
CA HIS A 45 8.75 3.55 -1.69
C HIS A 45 7.65 2.48 -1.62
N PHE A 46 6.39 2.92 -1.54
CA PHE A 46 5.24 2.02 -1.45
C PHE A 46 4.43 1.93 -2.76
N ASP A 47 4.88 2.59 -3.83
CA ASP A 47 4.22 2.63 -5.14
C ASP A 47 2.75 3.09 -5.05
N ASN A 48 2.48 4.06 -4.17
CA ASN A 48 1.16 4.64 -3.97
C ASN A 48 1.10 6.05 -4.56
N HIS A 49 0.39 6.19 -5.68
CA HIS A 49 0.25 7.47 -6.37
C HIS A 49 -1.16 8.02 -6.21
N TYR A 50 -1.29 9.06 -5.38
CA TYR A 50 -2.54 9.79 -5.23
C TYR A 50 -2.77 10.73 -6.41
N VAL A 51 -3.99 10.73 -6.92
CA VAL A 51 -4.41 11.55 -8.06
C VAL A 51 -5.57 12.45 -7.68
N ASP A 52 -5.66 13.58 -8.36
CA ASP A 52 -6.86 14.41 -8.31
C ASP A 52 -8.04 13.64 -8.93
N SER A 53 -9.15 13.57 -8.20
CA SER A 53 -10.36 12.88 -8.64
C SER A 53 -11.53 13.86 -8.70
N PRO A 54 -11.94 14.31 -9.91
CA PRO A 54 -13.08 15.21 -10.07
C PRO A 54 -14.38 14.63 -9.51
N VAL A 55 -14.56 13.31 -9.61
CA VAL A 55 -15.73 12.60 -9.08
C VAL A 55 -15.77 12.66 -7.55
N TRP A 56 -14.62 12.50 -6.88
CA TRP A 56 -14.54 12.64 -5.42
C TRP A 56 -14.77 14.07 -4.96
N HIS A 57 -14.25 15.06 -5.68
CA HIS A 57 -14.54 16.47 -5.38
C HIS A 57 -16.04 16.78 -5.48
N ALA A 58 -16.72 16.27 -6.51
CA ALA A 58 -18.16 16.43 -6.64
C ALA A 58 -18.91 15.75 -5.49
N ALA A 59 -18.52 14.52 -5.12
CA ALA A 59 -19.12 13.80 -4.00
C ALA A 59 -18.96 14.54 -2.66
N LEU A 60 -17.75 15.03 -2.35
CA LEU A 60 -17.48 15.79 -1.12
C LEU A 60 -18.28 17.08 -1.03
N LYS A 61 -18.43 17.81 -2.14
CA LYS A 61 -19.25 19.03 -2.18
C LYS A 61 -20.73 18.76 -1.94
N ALA A 62 -21.25 17.62 -2.41
CA ALA A 62 -22.63 17.23 -2.20
C ALA A 62 -22.94 16.81 -0.75
N MET A 63 -21.91 16.54 0.06
CA MET A 63 -22.03 16.15 1.47
C MET A 63 -21.93 17.33 2.46
N GLN A 64 -21.59 18.53 1.98
CA GLN A 64 -21.59 19.78 2.76
C GLN A 64 -22.93 20.49 2.66
#